data_AF-A0A2D4L8M0-F1
#
_entry.id   AF-A0A2D4L8M0-F1
#
_cell.length_a   1.000
_cell.length_b   1.000
_cell.length_c   1.000
_cell.angle_alpha   90.00
_cell.angle_beta   90.00
_cell.angle_gamma   90.00
#
_symmetry.space_group_name_H-M   'P 1'
#
loop_
_entity.id
_entity.type
_entity.pdbx_description
1 polymer ?
#
loop_
_entity_poly.entity_id
_entity_poly.type
_entity_poly.pdbx_seq_one_letter_code
_entity_poly.pdbx_strand_id
1 'polypeptide(L)'
;TPEPRTIYQMPGWPTSEKIEDALLLECPVGEVLPKPSDYKPSWAAVTAHNWLFRLSANSGEILEKVYLASHCKFRYLSWDMPQEVMAIKSTQLKLAATSRQTGIQQSVLYLLAIFRVWPLSFVGMLELDKKIFGNSMADVSVSHEMLIVTHNTGHVRLYSLQAISERFMEHPVDLGQEYSWNGKVGIVGKYPFGIPCNIKITETPDLLFEVSSLESAFQIGGYPWHYIITPNKKSQEGIFHVCSLKDHTLAKNGIQDMKCCSLEPDRISFHPDSSGRMLHMGPNLIKVLKLKKTESAKQQEVTE
;
A
#
# COMPACT_ATOMS: atom_id res chain seq x y z
N THR A 1 13.54 36.72 20.08
CA THR A 1 13.10 35.32 19.89
C THR A 1 14.35 34.51 19.58
N PRO A 2 14.65 33.42 20.30
CA PRO A 2 15.85 32.64 20.00
C PRO A 2 15.72 32.00 18.61
N GLU A 3 16.79 32.07 17.82
CA GLU A 3 16.85 31.42 16.50
C GLU A 3 16.96 29.90 16.65
N PRO A 4 16.29 29.12 15.78
CA PRO A 4 16.35 27.67 15.81
C PRO A 4 17.79 27.19 15.52
N ARG A 5 18.33 26.37 16.43
CA ARG A 5 19.66 25.78 16.29
C ARG A 5 19.57 24.44 15.54
N THR A 6 20.24 24.33 14.40
CA THR A 6 20.38 23.06 13.69
C THR A 6 21.23 22.10 14.53
N ILE A 7 20.60 21.06 15.08
CA ILE A 7 21.25 20.02 15.89
C ILE A 7 21.76 18.84 15.05
N TYR A 8 21.25 18.70 13.82
CA TYR A 8 21.62 17.64 12.89
C TYR A 8 21.34 18.09 11.45
N GLN A 9 22.24 17.76 10.53
CA GLN A 9 22.05 17.92 9.09
C GLN A 9 22.54 16.66 8.40
N MET A 10 21.67 16.02 7.63
CA MET A 10 22.04 14.85 6.83
C MET A 10 23.09 15.27 5.77
N PRO A 11 24.13 14.47 5.52
CA PRO A 11 25.04 14.70 4.40
C PRO A 11 24.24 14.71 3.08
N GLY A 12 24.70 15.52 2.12
CA GLY A 12 24.06 15.63 0.82
C GLY A 12 24.05 14.29 0.09
N TRP A 13 22.87 13.76 -0.18
CA TRP A 13 22.71 12.54 -0.98
C TRP A 13 22.87 12.84 -2.47
N PRO A 14 23.50 11.94 -3.25
CA PRO A 14 23.51 12.05 -4.70
C PRO A 14 22.09 12.18 -5.23
N THR A 15 21.85 13.11 -6.16
CA THR A 15 20.55 13.27 -6.81
C THR A 15 20.09 12.01 -7.55
N SER A 16 21.03 11.15 -7.95
CA SER A 16 20.78 9.80 -8.49
C SER A 16 20.16 8.82 -7.50
N GLU A 17 20.21 9.11 -6.20
CA GLU A 17 19.75 8.21 -5.13
C GLU A 17 18.63 8.82 -4.29
N LYS A 18 18.02 9.91 -4.75
CA LYS A 18 16.88 10.54 -4.06
C LYS A 18 15.82 9.50 -3.68
N ILE A 19 15.54 9.38 -2.39
CA ILE A 19 14.43 8.58 -1.85
C ILE A 19 13.11 9.28 -2.16
N GLU A 20 12.15 8.53 -2.70
CA GLU A 20 10.77 8.99 -2.92
C GLU A 20 9.86 8.57 -1.75
N ASP A 21 10.08 7.38 -1.18
CA ASP A 21 9.33 6.86 -0.02
C ASP A 21 10.15 5.78 0.72
N ALA A 22 9.81 5.50 1.98
CA ALA A 22 10.49 4.50 2.80
C ALA A 22 9.61 3.87 3.89
N LEU A 23 9.89 2.61 4.22
CA LEU A 23 9.30 1.87 5.34
C LEU A 23 10.39 1.39 6.30
N LEU A 24 10.12 1.48 7.61
CA LEU A 24 10.98 0.91 8.63
C LEU A 24 10.76 -0.60 8.70
N LEU A 25 11.84 -1.36 8.52
CA LEU A 25 11.90 -2.80 8.67
C LEU A 25 12.50 -3.12 10.04
N GLU A 26 11.70 -3.77 10.87
CA GLU A 26 12.11 -4.27 12.18
C GLU A 26 12.28 -5.79 12.11
N CYS A 27 13.14 -6.32 12.98
CA CYS A 27 13.37 -7.76 13.05
C CYS A 27 12.09 -8.45 13.55
N PRO A 28 11.57 -9.48 12.87
CA PRO A 28 10.49 -10.30 13.40
C PRO A 28 10.92 -10.97 14.70
N VAL A 29 9.99 -11.04 15.66
CA VAL A 29 10.23 -11.71 16.95
C VAL A 29 9.91 -13.19 16.79
N GLY A 30 10.90 -14.06 17.01
CA GLY A 30 10.70 -15.51 17.08
C GLY A 30 10.99 -16.29 15.79
N GLU A 31 11.36 -15.63 14.70
CA GLU A 31 11.80 -16.29 13.47
C GLU A 31 13.33 -16.33 13.36
N VAL A 32 13.85 -17.45 12.86
CA VAL A 32 15.28 -17.57 12.55
C VAL A 32 15.51 -17.07 11.12
N LEU A 33 16.09 -15.89 10.99
CA LEU A 33 16.40 -15.26 9.71
C LEU A 33 17.67 -15.83 9.07
N PRO A 34 17.75 -15.90 7.72
CA PRO A 34 18.88 -16.49 7.01
C PRO A 34 20.20 -15.75 7.18
N LYS A 35 20.18 -14.41 7.27
CA LYS A 35 21.40 -13.58 7.37
C LYS A 35 21.44 -12.83 8.70
N PRO A 36 22.63 -12.72 9.35
CA PRO A 36 22.79 -11.90 10.55
C PRO A 36 22.42 -10.41 10.37
N SER A 37 22.56 -9.88 9.16
CA SER A 37 22.15 -8.51 8.81
C SER A 37 20.64 -8.29 8.90
N ASP A 38 19.84 -9.35 8.78
CA ASP A 38 18.39 -9.26 8.72
C ASP A 38 17.77 -9.08 10.13
N TYR A 39 18.55 -9.40 11.17
CA TYR A 39 18.17 -9.11 12.56
C TYR A 39 18.40 -7.65 12.96
N LYS A 40 19.01 -6.83 12.09
CA LYS A 40 19.26 -5.42 12.36
C LYS A 40 18.16 -4.56 11.73
N PRO A 41 17.68 -3.51 12.43
CA PRO A 41 16.73 -2.58 11.84
C PRO A 41 17.26 -1.97 10.54
N SER A 42 16.39 -1.89 9.54
CA SER A 42 16.73 -1.36 8.22
C SER A 42 15.57 -0.59 7.62
N TRP A 43 15.82 0.19 6.57
CA TRP A 43 14.78 0.89 5.81
C TRP A 43 14.65 0.23 4.44
N ALA A 44 13.43 -0.12 4.03
CA ALA A 44 13.11 -0.30 2.63
C ALA A 44 12.86 1.07 2.03
N ALA A 45 13.62 1.48 1.02
CA ALA A 45 13.50 2.78 0.39
C ALA A 45 13.37 2.65 -1.12
N VAL A 46 12.37 3.32 -1.72
CA VAL A 46 12.24 3.41 -3.17
C VAL A 46 12.86 4.72 -3.66
N THR A 47 13.70 4.64 -4.69
CA THR A 47 14.40 5.80 -5.23
C THR A 47 13.74 6.33 -6.50
N ALA A 48 14.03 7.60 -6.84
CA ALA A 48 13.57 8.25 -8.07
C ALA A 48 14.03 7.54 -9.37
N HIS A 49 15.02 6.66 -9.27
CA HIS A 49 15.57 5.86 -10.35
C HIS A 49 15.09 4.40 -10.33
N ASN A 50 13.98 4.13 -9.64
CA ASN A 50 13.33 2.82 -9.56
C ASN A 50 14.22 1.73 -8.96
N TRP A 51 15.02 2.08 -7.97
CA TRP A 51 15.66 1.09 -7.12
C TRP A 51 14.86 0.95 -5.82
N LEU A 52 14.69 -0.28 -5.39
CA LEU A 52 14.37 -0.61 -4.00
C LEU A 52 15.70 -0.88 -3.29
N PHE A 53 16.01 -0.07 -2.30
CA PHE A 53 17.16 -0.26 -1.41
C PHE A 53 16.70 -0.82 -0.08
N ARG A 54 17.53 -1.69 0.50
CA ARG A 54 17.51 -1.98 1.93
C ARG A 54 18.70 -1.26 2.57
N LEU A 55 18.43 -0.29 3.42
CA LEU A 55 19.43 0.56 4.06
C LEU A 55 19.54 0.20 5.54
N SER A 56 20.75 0.08 6.08
CA SER A 56 20.94 -0.03 7.54
C SER A 56 20.34 1.19 8.24
N ALA A 57 19.46 0.99 9.23
CA ALA A 57 18.86 2.11 9.95
C ALA A 57 19.89 2.87 10.81
N ASN A 58 20.98 2.21 11.19
CA ASN A 58 22.01 2.79 12.04
C ASN A 58 23.10 3.52 11.26
N SER A 59 23.48 3.02 10.08
CA SER A 59 24.61 3.56 9.30
C SER A 59 24.21 4.20 7.97
N GLY A 60 22.99 3.96 7.48
CA GLY A 60 22.58 4.35 6.13
C GLY A 60 23.23 3.55 5.00
N GLU A 61 24.03 2.53 5.32
CA GLU A 61 24.69 1.67 4.33
C GLU A 61 23.66 0.87 3.51
N ILE A 62 23.87 0.77 2.20
CA ILE A 62 23.05 -0.05 1.31
C ILE A 62 23.41 -1.52 1.53
N LEU A 63 22.50 -2.27 2.15
CA LEU A 63 22.63 -3.70 2.41
C LEU A 63 22.26 -4.52 1.16
N GLU A 64 21.18 -4.12 0.48
CA GLU A 64 20.67 -4.79 -0.74
C GLU A 64 20.05 -3.77 -1.70
N LYS A 65 20.05 -4.10 -2.99
CA LYS A 65 19.40 -3.29 -4.04
C LYS A 65 18.70 -4.17 -5.07
N VAL A 66 17.50 -3.76 -5.44
CA VAL A 66 16.68 -4.39 -6.51
C VAL A 66 16.27 -3.31 -7.49
N TYR A 67 16.62 -3.46 -8.75
CA TYR A 67 16.11 -2.60 -9.81
C TYR A 67 14.69 -3.03 -10.17
N LEU A 68 13.74 -2.10 -10.12
CA LEU A 68 12.32 -2.40 -10.33
C LEU A 68 11.99 -2.45 -11.82
N ALA A 69 11.98 -1.31 -12.52
CA ALA A 69 11.77 -1.30 -13.96
C ALA A 69 12.24 0.04 -14.57
N SER A 70 12.35 0.07 -15.89
CA SER A 70 12.65 1.30 -16.65
C SER A 70 11.43 1.99 -17.24
N HIS A 71 10.32 1.27 -17.42
CA HIS A 71 9.15 1.73 -18.19
C HIS A 71 8.10 2.52 -17.38
N CYS A 72 8.20 2.54 -16.06
CA CYS A 72 7.32 3.30 -15.18
C CYS A 72 8.10 3.89 -13.99
N LYS A 73 7.51 4.81 -13.23
CA LYS A 73 8.12 5.37 -12.02
C LYS A 73 7.47 4.80 -10.77
N PHE A 74 8.23 4.12 -9.94
CA PHE A 74 7.79 3.65 -8.62
C PHE A 74 8.05 4.72 -7.57
N ARG A 75 7.06 4.98 -6.72
CA ARG A 75 7.16 6.08 -5.75
C ARG A 75 6.55 5.81 -4.39
N TYR A 76 5.56 4.93 -4.29
CA TYR A 76 4.82 4.75 -3.05
C TYR A 76 5.10 3.37 -2.49
N LEU A 77 5.54 3.31 -1.24
CA LEU A 77 5.71 2.10 -0.47
C LEU A 77 4.58 1.99 0.55
N SER A 78 4.02 0.79 0.68
CA SER A 78 2.99 0.52 1.69
C SER A 78 3.11 -0.90 2.22
N TRP A 79 2.65 -1.10 3.45
CA TRP A 79 2.45 -2.42 4.01
C TRP A 79 1.17 -3.04 3.46
N ASP A 80 1.26 -4.26 2.93
CA ASP A 80 0.08 -5.13 2.82
C ASP A 80 -0.14 -5.81 4.17
N MET A 81 0.91 -6.47 4.66
CA MET A 81 1.03 -7.04 5.99
C MET A 81 2.25 -6.43 6.69
N PRO A 82 2.07 -5.68 7.79
CA PRO A 82 3.18 -5.00 8.46
C PRO A 82 4.35 -5.93 8.79
N GLN A 83 5.57 -5.52 8.43
CA GLN A 83 6.82 -6.28 8.62
C GLN A 83 6.95 -7.61 7.84
N GLU A 84 5.93 -8.04 7.10
CA GLU A 84 5.95 -9.30 6.36
C GLU A 84 5.91 -9.09 4.85
N VAL A 85 4.96 -8.31 4.36
CA VAL A 85 4.68 -8.10 2.94
C VAL A 85 4.52 -6.62 2.65
N MET A 86 5.35 -6.12 1.73
CA MET A 86 5.29 -4.74 1.25
C MET A 86 4.88 -4.69 -0.21
N ALA A 87 4.26 -3.58 -0.58
CA ALA A 87 3.89 -3.28 -1.95
C ALA A 87 4.52 -1.97 -2.41
N ILE A 88 4.94 -1.95 -3.67
CA ILE A 88 5.51 -0.79 -4.34
C ILE A 88 4.59 -0.40 -5.48
N LYS A 89 3.97 0.77 -5.35
CA LYS A 89 3.04 1.30 -6.35
C LYS A 89 3.73 2.34 -7.24
N SER A 90 3.43 2.25 -8.53
CA SER A 90 3.86 3.26 -9.50
C SER A 90 3.12 4.57 -9.33
N THR A 91 3.69 5.68 -9.80
CA THR A 91 2.86 6.83 -10.17
C THR A 91 1.88 6.43 -11.26
N GLN A 92 0.77 7.16 -11.35
CA GLN A 92 -0.17 6.98 -12.44
C GLN A 92 0.55 7.09 -13.79
N LEU A 93 0.43 6.04 -14.59
CA LEU A 93 0.97 5.99 -15.94
C LEU A 93 0.30 7.05 -16.80
N LYS A 94 1.12 7.96 -17.34
CA LYS A 94 0.67 8.97 -18.28
C LYS A 94 0.89 8.46 -19.70
N LEU A 95 -0.09 8.66 -20.59
CA LEU A 95 0.10 8.45 -22.02
C LEU A 95 1.31 9.25 -22.51
N ALA A 96 2.24 8.56 -23.17
CA ALA A 96 3.30 9.22 -23.94
C ALA A 96 2.64 10.10 -25.02
N ALA A 97 3.16 11.31 -25.22
CA ALA A 97 2.58 12.28 -26.16
C ALA A 97 2.40 11.71 -27.59
N THR A 98 3.29 10.80 -28.00
CA THR A 98 3.27 10.10 -29.28
C THR A 98 2.13 9.08 -29.40
N SER A 99 1.83 8.32 -28.35
CA SER A 99 0.72 7.33 -28.33
C SER A 99 -0.68 7.96 -28.40
N ARG A 100 -0.81 9.26 -28.06
CA ARG A 100 -2.05 10.01 -28.22
C ARG A 100 -2.40 10.27 -29.69
N GLN A 101 -1.39 10.31 -30.56
CA GLN A 101 -1.56 10.63 -31.99
C GLN A 101 -2.00 9.41 -32.82
N THR A 102 -1.78 8.19 -32.32
CA THR A 102 -2.14 6.93 -33.01
C THR A 102 -3.49 6.36 -32.54
N GLY A 103 -4.23 7.07 -31.68
CA GLY A 103 -5.52 6.61 -31.14
C GLY A 103 -5.42 5.42 -30.17
N ILE A 104 -4.21 4.98 -29.79
CA ILE A 104 -4.01 3.90 -28.83
C ILE A 104 -4.33 4.42 -27.43
N GLN A 105 -5.46 3.98 -26.87
CA GLN A 105 -5.81 4.27 -25.47
C GLN A 105 -4.97 3.40 -24.52
N GLN A 106 -4.10 4.04 -23.74
CA GLN A 106 -3.51 3.42 -22.56
C GLN A 106 -4.61 3.10 -21.56
N SER A 107 -4.71 1.83 -21.18
CA SER A 107 -5.73 1.33 -20.26
C SER A 107 -5.15 0.97 -18.89
N VAL A 108 -3.89 0.55 -18.84
CA VAL A 108 -3.13 0.39 -17.58
C VAL A 108 -2.84 1.75 -16.93
N LEU A 109 -3.26 1.91 -15.68
CA LEU A 109 -3.04 3.14 -14.89
C LEU A 109 -1.92 3.00 -13.86
N TYR A 110 -1.75 1.82 -13.26
CA TYR A 110 -0.75 1.59 -12.21
C TYR A 110 -0.05 0.25 -12.41
N LEU A 111 1.18 0.16 -11.91
CA LEU A 111 1.84 -1.11 -11.63
C LEU A 111 1.99 -1.26 -10.12
N LEU A 112 1.82 -2.48 -9.65
CA LEU A 112 1.98 -2.83 -8.25
C LEU A 112 2.92 -4.03 -8.16
N ALA A 113 4.06 -3.86 -7.49
CA ALA A 113 5.01 -4.92 -7.23
C ALA A 113 4.94 -5.33 -5.75
N ILE A 114 4.87 -6.63 -5.49
CA ILE A 114 4.71 -7.20 -4.15
C ILE A 114 5.99 -7.94 -3.76
N PHE A 115 6.45 -7.70 -2.53
CA PHE A 115 7.64 -8.31 -1.97
C PHE A 115 7.37 -8.85 -0.57
N ARG A 116 7.93 -10.01 -0.24
CA ARG A 116 8.14 -10.42 1.16
C ARG A 116 9.40 -9.76 1.68
N VAL A 117 9.39 -9.35 2.94
CA VAL A 117 10.50 -8.61 3.55
C VAL A 117 11.61 -9.54 4.07
N TRP A 118 11.22 -10.67 4.67
CA TRP A 118 12.16 -11.55 5.38
C TRP A 118 12.10 -13.01 4.88
N PRO A 119 13.13 -13.48 4.15
CA PRO A 119 14.12 -12.68 3.41
C PRO A 119 13.46 -11.88 2.27
N LEU A 120 14.14 -10.83 1.81
CA LEU A 120 13.63 -9.99 0.72
C LEU A 120 13.47 -10.85 -0.54
N SER A 121 12.22 -11.04 -0.96
CA SER A 121 11.89 -11.86 -2.13
C SER A 121 10.75 -11.22 -2.93
N PHE A 122 10.80 -11.40 -4.24
CA PHE A 122 9.79 -10.91 -5.16
C PHE A 122 8.63 -11.90 -5.23
N VAL A 123 7.41 -11.43 -4.98
CA VAL A 123 6.20 -12.27 -5.07
C VAL A 123 5.62 -12.17 -6.48
N GLY A 124 5.47 -10.95 -6.98
CA GLY A 124 4.96 -10.72 -8.31
C GLY A 124 4.67 -9.26 -8.58
N MET A 125 4.45 -8.94 -9.85
CA MET A 125 4.04 -7.61 -10.29
C MET A 125 2.85 -7.73 -11.22
N LEU A 126 1.85 -6.87 -10.98
CA LEU A 126 0.62 -6.80 -11.75
C LEU A 126 0.39 -5.40 -12.34
N GLU A 127 -0.25 -5.38 -13.50
CA GLU A 127 -0.76 -4.19 -14.17
C GLU A 127 -2.24 -3.96 -13.80
N LEU A 128 -2.57 -2.73 -13.42
CA LEU A 128 -3.93 -2.35 -13.06
C LEU A 128 -4.57 -1.63 -14.25
N ASP A 129 -5.43 -2.36 -14.96
CA ASP A 129 -6.10 -1.91 -16.18
C ASP A 129 -7.54 -1.45 -15.93
N LYS A 130 -7.86 -0.21 -16.33
CA LYS A 130 -9.23 0.34 -16.23
C LYS A 130 -10.26 -0.37 -17.10
N LYS A 131 -9.86 -1.12 -18.14
CA LYS A 131 -10.76 -2.00 -18.91
C LYS A 131 -11.23 -3.18 -18.08
N ILE A 132 -10.42 -3.64 -17.13
CA ILE A 132 -10.71 -4.80 -16.28
C ILE A 132 -11.44 -4.35 -15.01
N PHE A 133 -10.93 -3.31 -14.35
CA PHE A 133 -11.47 -2.85 -13.07
C PHE A 133 -12.56 -1.78 -13.21
N GLY A 134 -12.69 -1.16 -14.39
CA GLY A 134 -13.69 -0.14 -14.71
C GLY A 134 -13.07 1.24 -14.99
N ASN A 135 -13.68 1.98 -15.93
CA ASN A 135 -13.16 3.26 -16.42
C ASN A 135 -13.07 4.37 -15.36
N SER A 136 -13.81 4.24 -14.26
CA SER A 136 -13.79 5.17 -13.12
C SER A 136 -12.67 4.89 -12.11
N MET A 137 -11.84 3.87 -12.33
CA MET A 137 -10.70 3.56 -11.45
C MET A 137 -9.80 4.79 -11.27
N ALA A 138 -9.61 5.18 -10.01
CA ALA A 138 -8.92 6.39 -9.62
C ALA A 138 -7.62 6.11 -8.86
N ASP A 139 -7.63 5.11 -7.97
CA ASP A 139 -6.43 4.70 -7.24
C ASP A 139 -6.51 3.22 -6.82
N VAL A 140 -5.35 2.68 -6.43
CA VAL A 140 -5.20 1.31 -5.92
C VAL A 140 -4.35 1.28 -4.66
N SER A 141 -4.69 0.40 -3.73
CA SER A 141 -3.88 0.06 -2.56
C SER A 141 -4.01 -1.42 -2.23
N VAL A 142 -3.18 -1.91 -1.31
CA VAL A 142 -3.28 -3.25 -0.76
C VAL A 142 -3.26 -3.21 0.75
N SER A 143 -3.99 -4.12 1.37
CA SER A 143 -3.99 -4.34 2.81
C SER A 143 -4.64 -5.69 3.11
N HIS A 144 -4.02 -6.48 4.00
CA HIS A 144 -4.55 -7.77 4.43
C HIS A 144 -4.89 -8.70 3.25
N GLU A 145 -3.98 -8.81 2.27
CA GLU A 145 -4.14 -9.64 1.06
C GLU A 145 -5.33 -9.23 0.18
N MET A 146 -5.86 -8.01 0.36
CA MET A 146 -6.91 -7.44 -0.47
C MET A 146 -6.33 -6.39 -1.41
N LEU A 147 -6.62 -6.53 -2.70
CA LEU A 147 -6.48 -5.46 -3.67
C LEU A 147 -7.68 -4.52 -3.54
N ILE A 148 -7.42 -3.28 -3.12
CA ILE A 148 -8.44 -2.25 -2.90
C ILE A 148 -8.40 -1.28 -4.08
N VAL A 149 -9.49 -1.23 -4.85
CA VAL A 149 -9.64 -0.35 -6.01
C VAL A 149 -10.62 0.76 -5.67
N THR A 150 -10.14 2.01 -5.70
CA THR A 150 -10.96 3.20 -5.46
C THR A 150 -11.40 3.81 -6.77
N HIS A 151 -12.68 4.16 -6.88
CA HIS A 151 -13.28 4.78 -8.05
C HIS A 151 -13.63 6.24 -7.81
N ASN A 152 -13.47 7.09 -8.82
CA ASN A 152 -13.86 8.51 -8.77
C ASN A 152 -15.38 8.73 -8.63
N THR A 153 -16.18 7.68 -8.83
CA THR A 153 -17.62 7.64 -8.57
C THR A 153 -17.95 7.48 -7.07
N GLY A 154 -16.93 7.38 -6.21
CA GLY A 154 -17.10 7.19 -4.76
C GLY A 154 -17.48 5.77 -4.38
N HIS A 155 -16.94 4.79 -5.10
CA HIS A 155 -17.05 3.36 -4.78
C HIS A 155 -15.66 2.79 -4.51
N VAL A 156 -15.59 1.85 -3.58
CA VAL A 156 -14.39 1.07 -3.27
C VAL A 156 -14.71 -0.40 -3.44
N ARG A 157 -13.87 -1.10 -4.21
CA ARG A 157 -14.02 -2.52 -4.54
C ARG A 157 -12.83 -3.32 -4.08
N LEU A 158 -13.08 -4.48 -3.49
CA LEU A 158 -12.05 -5.35 -2.95
C LEU A 158 -12.04 -6.68 -3.68
N TYR A 159 -10.82 -7.11 -3.98
CA TYR A 159 -10.54 -8.38 -4.64
C TYR A 159 -9.46 -9.11 -3.84
N SER A 160 -9.49 -10.44 -3.78
CA SER A 160 -8.42 -11.20 -3.13
C SER A 160 -7.14 -11.11 -3.98
N LEU A 161 -6.08 -10.53 -3.41
CA LEU A 161 -4.77 -10.49 -4.04
C LEU A 161 -4.15 -11.89 -4.15
N GLN A 162 -4.44 -12.76 -3.17
CA GLN A 162 -4.06 -14.16 -3.22
C GLN A 162 -4.71 -14.86 -4.42
N ALA A 163 -6.03 -14.80 -4.56
CA ALA A 163 -6.74 -15.44 -5.68
C ALA A 163 -6.31 -14.87 -7.03
N ILE A 164 -6.04 -13.56 -7.11
CA ILE A 164 -5.47 -12.92 -8.31
C ILE A 164 -4.11 -13.52 -8.63
N SER A 165 -3.22 -13.64 -7.64
CA SER A 165 -1.88 -14.17 -7.84
C SER A 165 -1.92 -15.64 -8.27
N GLU A 166 -2.74 -16.47 -7.63
CA GLU A 166 -2.88 -17.89 -7.97
C GLU A 166 -3.46 -18.11 -9.38
N ARG A 167 -4.44 -17.29 -9.79
CA ARG A 167 -5.12 -17.44 -11.08
C ARG A 167 -4.34 -16.85 -12.26
N PHE A 168 -3.67 -15.72 -12.06
CA PHE A 168 -3.11 -14.91 -13.15
C PHE A 168 -1.58 -14.88 -13.19
N MET A 169 -0.89 -15.56 -12.28
CA MET A 169 0.56 -15.70 -12.34
C MET A 169 0.96 -16.61 -13.50
N GLU A 170 1.74 -16.07 -14.43
CA GLU A 170 2.27 -16.85 -15.56
C GLU A 170 3.35 -17.82 -15.05
N HIS A 171 4.37 -17.29 -14.40
CA HIS A 171 5.48 -18.05 -13.83
C HIS A 171 6.00 -17.37 -12.55
N PRO A 172 6.19 -18.11 -11.44
CA PRO A 172 6.92 -17.61 -10.29
C PRO A 172 8.39 -17.41 -10.66
N VAL A 173 9.00 -16.33 -10.17
CA VAL A 173 10.40 -15.99 -10.47
C VAL A 173 11.08 -15.42 -9.24
N ASP A 174 12.31 -15.84 -9.00
CA ASP A 174 13.09 -15.37 -7.86
C ASP A 174 14.02 -14.21 -8.24
N LEU A 175 14.31 -13.35 -7.26
CA LEU A 175 15.34 -12.32 -7.40
C LEU A 175 16.71 -12.98 -7.69
N GLY A 176 17.42 -12.48 -8.71
CA GLY A 176 18.72 -13.02 -9.11
C GLY A 176 18.66 -14.19 -10.09
N GLN A 177 17.47 -14.71 -10.42
CA GLN A 177 17.27 -15.73 -11.45
C GLN A 177 17.41 -15.13 -12.86
N GLU A 178 17.95 -15.91 -13.81
CA GLU A 178 17.86 -15.57 -15.24
C GLU A 178 16.44 -15.80 -15.76
N TYR A 179 15.89 -14.82 -16.47
CA TYR A 179 14.52 -14.87 -16.95
C TYR A 179 14.41 -14.25 -18.35
N SER A 180 13.58 -14.86 -19.19
CA SER A 180 13.24 -14.34 -20.52
C SER A 180 11.85 -13.69 -20.45
N TRP A 181 11.80 -12.39 -20.69
CA TRP A 181 10.55 -11.62 -20.69
C TRP A 181 10.50 -10.66 -21.88
N ASN A 182 9.39 -10.70 -22.63
CA ASN A 182 9.19 -9.87 -23.82
C ASN A 182 10.36 -9.94 -24.83
N GLY A 183 10.91 -11.14 -25.04
CA GLY A 183 12.02 -11.37 -25.98
C GLY A 183 13.39 -10.86 -25.50
N LYS A 184 13.50 -10.42 -24.23
CA LYS A 184 14.76 -10.03 -23.60
C LYS A 184 15.11 -11.02 -22.50
N VAL A 185 16.37 -11.44 -22.46
CA VAL A 185 16.91 -12.26 -21.37
C VAL A 185 17.68 -11.35 -20.42
N GLY A 186 17.52 -11.54 -19.12
CA GLY A 186 18.27 -10.83 -18.11
C GLY A 186 18.08 -11.42 -16.72
N ILE A 187 18.65 -10.76 -15.71
CA ILE A 187 18.59 -11.23 -14.33
C ILE A 187 17.52 -10.42 -13.57
N VAL A 188 16.56 -11.12 -12.97
CA VAL A 188 15.46 -10.52 -12.20
C VAL A 188 16.01 -9.64 -11.08
N GLY A 189 15.57 -8.39 -11.06
CA GLY A 189 16.00 -7.38 -10.08
C GLY A 189 17.34 -6.71 -10.38
N LYS A 190 18.02 -7.01 -11.51
CA LYS A 190 19.25 -6.33 -11.92
C LYS A 190 18.99 -5.35 -13.05
N TYR A 191 19.67 -4.19 -13.00
CA TYR A 191 19.70 -3.25 -14.12
C TYR A 191 20.47 -3.86 -15.31
N PRO A 192 20.01 -3.67 -16.57
CA PRO A 192 18.84 -2.89 -17.00
C PRO A 192 17.52 -3.69 -17.08
N PHE A 193 17.52 -4.96 -16.67
CA PHE A 193 16.39 -5.88 -16.84
C PHE A 193 15.21 -5.57 -15.90
N GLY A 194 15.47 -5.45 -14.60
CA GLY A 194 14.45 -5.17 -13.59
C GLY A 194 13.65 -6.40 -13.17
N ILE A 195 12.47 -6.20 -12.60
CA ILE A 195 11.49 -7.25 -12.28
C ILE A 195 10.43 -7.37 -13.39
N PRO A 196 10.02 -8.59 -13.76
CA PRO A 196 9.00 -8.79 -14.79
C PRO A 196 7.58 -8.58 -14.26
N CYS A 197 6.66 -8.16 -15.12
CA CYS A 197 5.23 -8.25 -14.84
C CYS A 197 4.77 -9.69 -15.09
N ASN A 198 4.80 -10.51 -14.04
CA ASN A 198 4.51 -11.95 -14.11
C ASN A 198 3.08 -12.31 -13.67
N ILE A 199 2.28 -11.34 -13.23
CA ILE A 199 0.84 -11.51 -12.97
C ILE A 199 0.07 -10.73 -14.04
N LYS A 200 -0.61 -11.44 -14.94
CA LYS A 200 -1.37 -10.84 -16.05
C LYS A 200 -2.85 -11.08 -15.87
N ILE A 201 -3.53 -10.08 -15.33
CA ILE A 201 -4.97 -10.11 -15.18
C ILE A 201 -5.59 -9.95 -16.57
N THR A 202 -6.32 -10.96 -17.04
CA THR A 202 -6.94 -10.99 -18.37
C THR A 202 -8.46 -10.80 -18.33
N GLU A 203 -9.06 -10.99 -17.16
CA GLU A 203 -10.49 -10.87 -16.91
C GLU A 203 -10.72 -10.30 -15.51
N THR A 204 -11.93 -9.77 -15.26
CA THR A 204 -12.26 -9.16 -13.97
C THR A 204 -12.21 -10.20 -12.86
N PRO A 205 -11.38 -10.03 -11.81
CA PRO A 205 -11.34 -10.94 -10.67
C PRO A 205 -12.65 -10.94 -9.88
N ASP A 206 -12.87 -11.97 -9.06
CA ASP A 206 -14.08 -12.07 -8.24
C ASP A 206 -14.15 -10.93 -7.22
N LEU A 207 -15.24 -10.16 -7.31
CA LEU A 207 -15.51 -9.05 -6.38
C LEU A 207 -15.93 -9.62 -5.03
N LEU A 208 -15.16 -9.33 -3.99
CA LEU A 208 -15.43 -9.80 -2.64
C LEU A 208 -16.31 -8.83 -1.84
N PHE A 209 -16.10 -7.53 -2.06
CA PHE A 209 -16.75 -6.50 -1.28
C PHE A 209 -16.80 -5.18 -2.06
N GLU A 210 -17.91 -4.47 -1.93
CA GLU A 210 -18.10 -3.13 -2.49
C GLU A 210 -18.76 -2.22 -1.45
N VAL A 211 -18.30 -0.97 -1.37
CA VAL A 211 -18.91 0.06 -0.51
C VAL A 211 -18.78 1.44 -1.14
N SER A 212 -19.73 2.33 -0.85
CA SER A 212 -19.66 3.73 -1.24
C SER A 212 -18.89 4.56 -0.22
N SER A 213 -17.88 5.32 -0.65
CA SER A 213 -17.12 6.24 0.19
C SER A 213 -16.76 7.53 -0.56
N LEU A 214 -16.80 8.68 0.14
CA LEU A 214 -16.54 10.01 -0.44
C LEU A 214 -15.06 10.26 -0.77
N GLU A 215 -14.16 9.42 -0.25
CA GLU A 215 -12.72 9.64 -0.28
C GLU A 215 -11.96 8.32 -0.43
N SER A 216 -10.65 8.38 -0.69
CA SER A 216 -9.73 7.24 -0.62
C SER A 216 -9.42 6.78 0.82
N ALA A 217 -10.26 7.15 1.79
CA ALA A 217 -10.08 6.90 3.22
C ALA A 217 -10.48 5.49 3.67
N PHE A 218 -10.76 4.59 2.73
CA PHE A 218 -11.12 3.21 3.05
C PHE A 218 -9.97 2.49 3.76
N GLN A 219 -10.27 1.90 4.91
CA GLN A 219 -9.33 1.06 5.64
C GLN A 219 -10.03 -0.19 6.17
N ILE A 220 -9.29 -1.29 6.25
CA ILE A 220 -9.72 -2.53 6.92
C ILE A 220 -8.78 -2.80 8.08
N GLY A 221 -9.33 -3.32 9.17
CA GLY A 221 -8.54 -3.83 10.27
C GLY A 221 -9.37 -4.25 11.47
N GLY A 222 -8.64 -4.62 12.52
CA GLY A 222 -9.20 -5.05 13.79
C GLY A 222 -9.76 -6.47 13.77
N TYR A 223 -9.92 -7.04 14.96
CA TYR A 223 -10.59 -8.32 15.15
C TYR A 223 -11.76 -8.19 16.15
N PRO A 224 -13.00 -8.53 15.76
CA PRO A 224 -13.42 -9.01 14.43
C PRO A 224 -13.27 -7.95 13.32
N TRP A 225 -13.17 -8.38 12.06
CA TRP A 225 -12.88 -7.50 10.92
C TRP A 225 -13.90 -6.37 10.73
N HIS A 226 -13.42 -5.14 10.72
CA HIS A 226 -14.18 -3.93 10.43
C HIS A 226 -13.51 -3.13 9.32
N TYR A 227 -14.27 -2.22 8.74
CA TYR A 227 -13.76 -1.22 7.82
C TYR A 227 -14.16 0.18 8.26
N ILE A 228 -13.36 1.16 7.85
CA ILE A 228 -13.62 2.58 8.07
C ILE A 228 -13.85 3.24 6.72
N ILE A 229 -14.91 4.04 6.62
CA ILE A 229 -15.22 4.87 5.44
C ILE A 229 -15.68 6.27 5.86
N THR A 230 -15.49 7.22 4.95
CA THR A 230 -16.29 8.46 4.93
C THR A 230 -17.51 8.21 4.05
N PRO A 231 -18.76 8.32 4.53
CA PRO A 231 -19.95 8.10 3.69
C PRO A 231 -19.95 8.98 2.46
N ASN A 232 -20.38 8.47 1.29
CA ASN A 232 -20.41 9.20 0.02
C ASN A 232 -21.49 10.31 -0.04
N LYS A 233 -21.38 11.29 0.85
CA LYS A 233 -22.23 12.48 0.98
C LYS A 233 -21.35 13.64 1.41
N LYS A 234 -21.28 14.70 0.61
CA LYS A 234 -20.47 15.91 0.92
C LYS A 234 -20.75 16.51 2.30
N SER A 235 -21.98 16.37 2.81
CA SER A 235 -22.35 16.82 4.15
C SER A 235 -21.76 15.98 5.30
N GLN A 236 -21.01 14.93 4.98
CA GLN A 236 -20.37 14.01 5.93
C GLN A 236 -18.86 13.94 5.69
N GLU A 237 -18.30 14.87 4.92
CA GLU A 237 -16.85 15.02 4.77
C GLU A 237 -16.19 15.19 6.15
N GLY A 238 -15.12 14.43 6.41
CA GLY A 238 -14.46 14.36 7.73
C GLY A 238 -15.18 13.51 8.80
N ILE A 239 -16.32 12.88 8.48
CA ILE A 239 -17.02 11.97 9.39
C ILE A 239 -16.74 10.52 9.01
N PHE A 240 -16.20 9.76 9.95
CA PHE A 240 -15.82 8.36 9.73
C PHE A 240 -16.82 7.40 10.33
N HIS A 241 -17.16 6.36 9.56
CA HIS A 241 -18.03 5.28 9.99
C HIS A 241 -17.23 3.99 10.12
N VAL A 242 -17.24 3.40 11.31
CA VAL A 242 -16.67 2.08 11.60
C VAL A 242 -17.77 1.03 11.45
N CYS A 243 -17.65 0.19 10.42
CA CYS A 243 -18.66 -0.80 10.06
C CYS A 243 -18.09 -2.22 10.08
N SER A 244 -18.92 -3.19 10.46
CA SER A 244 -18.61 -4.62 10.39
C SER A 244 -18.44 -5.05 8.93
N LEU A 245 -17.34 -5.74 8.62
CA LEU A 245 -17.11 -6.27 7.27
C LEU A 245 -18.12 -7.37 6.90
N LYS A 246 -18.66 -8.09 7.89
CA LYS A 246 -19.55 -9.24 7.69
C LYS A 246 -20.91 -8.88 7.12
N ASP A 247 -21.48 -7.78 7.57
CA ASP A 247 -22.89 -7.42 7.35
C ASP A 247 -23.13 -5.92 7.17
N HIS A 248 -22.05 -5.14 7.01
CA HIS A 248 -22.09 -3.67 6.86
C HIS A 248 -22.72 -2.92 8.03
N THR A 249 -22.93 -3.60 9.17
CA THR A 249 -23.58 -2.97 10.32
C THR A 249 -22.64 -1.96 10.97
N LEU A 250 -23.17 -0.78 11.27
CA LEU A 250 -22.43 0.26 11.99
C LEU A 250 -22.17 -0.20 13.43
N ALA A 251 -20.92 -0.12 13.88
CA ALA A 251 -20.58 -0.38 15.26
C ALA A 251 -21.30 0.62 16.19
N LYS A 252 -21.65 0.20 17.41
CA LYS A 252 -22.19 1.12 18.41
C LYS A 252 -21.12 2.19 18.71
N ASN A 253 -21.50 3.46 18.70
CA ASN A 253 -20.58 4.61 18.71
C ASN A 253 -19.54 4.60 17.57
N GLY A 254 -19.81 3.90 16.46
CA GLY A 254 -18.91 3.78 15.31
C GLY A 254 -18.83 5.03 14.42
N ILE A 255 -19.64 6.05 14.68
CA ILE A 255 -19.54 7.35 13.99
C ILE A 255 -18.53 8.20 14.75
N GLN A 256 -17.43 8.53 14.08
CA GLN A 256 -16.35 9.32 14.63
C GLN A 256 -16.29 10.65 13.88
N ASP A 257 -16.50 11.73 14.64
CA ASP A 257 -16.41 13.11 14.18
C ASP A 257 -15.47 13.83 15.15
N MET A 258 -14.45 14.49 14.59
CA MET A 258 -13.60 15.39 15.33
C MET A 258 -13.73 16.78 14.75
N LYS A 259 -14.43 17.64 15.48
CA LYS A 259 -14.53 19.06 15.16
C LYS A 259 -13.15 19.70 15.19
N CYS A 260 -12.55 19.86 14.02
CA CYS A 260 -11.27 20.55 13.84
C CYS A 260 -11.42 21.70 12.85
N CYS A 261 -11.00 22.89 13.30
CA CYS A 261 -10.85 24.07 12.44
C CYS A 261 -9.40 24.13 11.96
N SER A 262 -8.99 23.18 11.12
CA SER A 262 -7.62 23.13 10.55
C SER A 262 -7.68 22.96 9.04
N LEU A 263 -6.59 23.38 8.37
CA LEU A 263 -6.38 23.14 6.94
C LEU A 263 -6.09 21.66 6.64
N GLU A 264 -5.50 20.94 7.60
CA GLU A 264 -5.28 19.50 7.48
C GLU A 264 -6.49 18.74 8.02
N PRO A 265 -7.09 17.84 7.21
CA PRO A 265 -8.20 17.01 7.66
C PRO A 265 -7.69 16.02 8.72
N ASP A 266 -8.57 15.67 9.64
CA ASP A 266 -8.31 14.59 10.56
C ASP A 266 -8.28 13.24 9.84
N ARG A 267 -7.59 12.28 10.44
CA ARG A 267 -7.41 10.94 9.88
C ARG A 267 -7.69 9.91 10.95
N ILE A 268 -8.43 8.88 10.59
CA ILE A 268 -8.61 7.72 11.45
C ILE A 268 -7.97 6.49 10.79
N SER A 269 -7.36 5.64 11.61
CA SER A 269 -6.81 4.38 11.11
C SER A 269 -6.86 3.27 12.12
N PHE A 270 -6.95 2.03 11.65
CA PHE A 270 -6.72 0.87 12.51
C PHE A 270 -5.24 0.81 12.91
N HIS A 271 -5.01 0.45 14.16
CA HIS A 271 -3.67 0.10 14.61
C HIS A 271 -3.24 -1.21 13.91
N PRO A 272 -1.99 -1.32 13.44
CA PRO A 272 -1.53 -2.43 12.59
C PRO A 272 -1.47 -3.81 13.29
N ASP A 273 -1.62 -3.86 14.61
CA ASP A 273 -1.51 -5.10 15.41
C ASP A 273 -2.80 -5.95 15.42
N SER A 274 -3.78 -5.62 14.58
CA SER A 274 -5.09 -6.30 14.53
C SER A 274 -5.90 -6.30 15.84
N SER A 275 -5.50 -5.54 16.86
CA SER A 275 -6.12 -5.55 18.19
C SER A 275 -7.51 -4.90 18.26
N GLY A 276 -7.98 -4.35 17.13
CA GLY A 276 -9.18 -3.53 17.06
C GLY A 276 -9.01 -2.13 17.64
N ARG A 277 -7.77 -1.73 17.99
CA ARG A 277 -7.44 -0.34 18.32
C ARG A 277 -7.47 0.52 17.07
N MET A 278 -7.87 1.78 17.22
CA MET A 278 -7.87 2.78 16.17
C MET A 278 -7.23 4.06 16.70
N LEU A 279 -6.56 4.79 15.83
CA LEU A 279 -6.00 6.11 16.11
C LEU A 279 -6.78 7.14 15.29
N HIS A 280 -7.47 8.05 15.97
CA HIS A 280 -8.14 9.19 15.35
C HIS A 280 -7.30 10.44 15.63
N MET A 281 -6.54 10.84 14.62
CA MET A 281 -5.51 11.86 14.68
C MET A 281 -6.00 13.13 14.01
N GLY A 282 -6.03 14.20 14.79
CA GLY A 282 -6.29 15.55 14.34
C GLY A 282 -5.08 16.44 14.56
N PRO A 283 -5.16 17.70 14.11
CA PRO A 283 -4.10 18.68 14.26
C PRO A 283 -3.62 18.89 15.70
N ASN A 284 -4.53 18.85 16.68
CA ASN A 284 -4.23 19.18 18.08
C ASN A 284 -4.63 18.06 19.06
N LEU A 285 -5.20 16.96 18.57
CA LEU A 285 -5.74 15.89 19.41
C LEU A 285 -5.52 14.53 18.76
N ILE A 286 -5.13 13.56 19.56
CA ILE A 286 -5.08 12.15 19.16
C ILE A 286 -5.98 11.38 20.12
N LYS A 287 -7.02 10.74 19.59
CA LYS A 287 -7.85 9.79 20.36
C LYS A 287 -7.41 8.37 20.04
N VAL A 288 -7.29 7.55 21.08
CA VAL A 288 -7.06 6.11 20.95
C VAL A 288 -8.39 5.44 21.21
N LEU A 289 -8.94 4.77 20.22
CA LEU A 289 -10.23 4.07 20.29
C LEU A 289 -10.01 2.57 20.26
N LYS A 290 -10.98 1.79 20.72
CA LYS A 290 -10.94 0.32 20.68
C LYS A 290 -12.31 -0.28 20.39
N LEU A 291 -12.33 -1.27 19.49
CA LEU A 291 -13.48 -2.16 19.29
C LEU A 291 -13.60 -3.14 20.47
N LYS A 292 -14.77 -3.18 21.09
CA LYS A 292 -15.13 -4.11 22.16
C LYS A 292 -16.39 -4.89 21.81
N LYS A 293 -16.45 -6.15 22.22
CA LYS A 293 -17.66 -6.96 22.15
C LYS A 293 -18.69 -6.42 23.15
N THR A 294 -19.93 -6.20 22.71
CA THR A 294 -21.03 -5.92 23.63
C THR A 294 -21.54 -7.21 24.29
N GLU A 295 -22.24 -7.09 25.42
CA GLU A 295 -22.87 -8.21 26.13
C GLU A 295 -23.82 -9.03 25.24
N SER A 296 -24.47 -8.38 24.26
CA SER A 296 -25.05 -9.06 23.12
C SER A 296 -23.93 -9.37 22.11
N ALA A 297 -23.58 -10.65 21.96
CA ALA A 297 -22.49 -11.09 21.07
C ALA A 297 -22.68 -10.77 19.56
N LYS A 298 -23.73 -10.02 19.20
CA LYS A 298 -24.10 -9.67 17.83
C LYS A 298 -23.57 -8.32 17.36
N GLN A 299 -23.09 -7.44 18.24
CA GLN A 299 -22.63 -6.10 17.86
C GLN A 299 -21.27 -5.76 18.51
N GLN A 300 -20.49 -4.89 17.87
CA GLN A 300 -19.30 -4.29 18.48
C GLN A 300 -19.58 -2.84 18.87
N GLU A 301 -18.86 -2.36 19.89
CA GLU A 301 -18.88 -0.96 20.35
C GLU A 301 -17.49 -0.34 20.22
N VAL A 302 -17.43 0.90 19.77
CA VAL A 302 -16.22 1.72 19.78
C VAL A 302 -16.18 2.51 21.08
N THR A 303 -15.10 2.36 21.84
CA THR A 303 -14.86 3.11 23.09
C THR A 303 -13.47 3.74 23.06
N GLU A 304 -13.34 4.95 23.60
CA GLU A 304 -12.04 5.55 23.95
C GLU A 304 -11.38 4.80 25.12
#